data_AF-A0A918WWP0-F1
#
_entry.id   AF-A0A918WWP0-F1
#
_cell.length_a   1.000
_cell.length_b   1.000
_cell.length_c   1.000
_cell.angle_alpha   90.00
_cell.angle_beta   90.00
_cell.angle_gamma   90.00
#
_symmetry.space_group_name_H-M   'P 1'
#
loop_
_entity.id
_entity.type
_entity.pdbx_description
1 polymer ?
#
loop_
_entity_poly.entity_id
_entity_poly.type
_entity_poly.pdbx_seq_one_letter_code
_entity_poly.pdbx_strand_id
1 'polypeptide(L)'
;MPTRPAVPRKKPVLLALLLLGFALWITGICVSIAHEPPEGSPSADTLRTDLTEAVRDRDADRLQNLFAPDTVGDDYAETLLPRLTDAGVTNPPATRQAAADGDFLHLKIHPKATAPDGRPTCLTWQVTQADDRWYADGVLPLTPPACP
;
A
#
# COMPACT_ATOMS: atom_id res chain seq x y z
N MET A 1 -0.16 -72.56 -19.00
CA MET A 1 0.38 -71.56 -18.05
C MET A 1 -0.14 -70.19 -18.47
N PRO A 2 -0.95 -69.48 -17.66
CA PRO A 2 -1.40 -68.13 -18.00
C PRO A 2 -0.38 -67.09 -17.54
N THR A 3 0.12 -66.29 -18.48
CA THR A 3 1.02 -65.16 -18.26
C THR A 3 0.24 -63.96 -17.71
N ARG A 4 0.62 -63.45 -16.52
CA ARG A 4 0.04 -62.21 -15.96
C ARG A 4 0.53 -60.98 -16.74
N PRO A 5 -0.34 -60.04 -17.12
CA PRO A 5 0.08 -58.77 -17.72
C PRO A 5 0.72 -57.86 -16.66
N ALA A 6 1.89 -57.30 -16.99
CA ALA A 6 2.57 -56.33 -16.15
C ALA A 6 1.83 -54.98 -16.19
N VAL A 7 1.36 -54.49 -15.04
CA VAL A 7 0.71 -53.19 -14.95
C VAL A 7 1.76 -52.09 -15.18
N PRO A 8 1.56 -51.15 -16.12
CA PRO A 8 2.54 -50.11 -16.40
C PRO A 8 2.67 -49.13 -15.23
N ARG A 9 3.91 -49.00 -14.75
CA ARG A 9 4.38 -48.22 -13.59
C ARG A 9 4.34 -46.71 -13.86
N LYS A 10 3.20 -46.14 -14.24
CA LYS A 10 3.06 -44.70 -14.60
C LYS A 10 2.80 -43.76 -13.41
N LYS A 11 2.44 -44.30 -12.24
CA LYS A 11 2.15 -43.54 -11.01
C LYS A 11 3.32 -42.73 -10.43
N PRO A 12 4.59 -43.20 -10.42
CA PRO A 12 5.67 -42.45 -9.77
C PRO A 12 6.09 -41.20 -10.57
N VAL A 13 5.97 -41.22 -11.90
CA VAL A 13 6.34 -40.06 -12.76
C VAL A 13 5.32 -38.94 -12.61
N LEU A 14 4.02 -39.27 -12.59
CA LEU A 14 2.97 -38.27 -12.37
C LEU A 14 3.11 -37.62 -10.98
N LEU A 15 3.39 -38.43 -9.95
CA LEU A 15 3.62 -37.92 -8.60
C LEU A 15 4.85 -37.00 -8.54
N ALA A 16 5.96 -37.39 -9.19
CA ALA A 16 7.16 -36.57 -9.25
C ALA A 16 6.91 -35.22 -9.95
N LEU A 17 6.16 -35.22 -11.06
CA LEU A 17 5.79 -33.99 -11.77
C LEU A 17 4.86 -33.09 -10.93
N LEU A 18 3.89 -33.67 -10.21
CA LEU A 18 3.04 -32.93 -9.29
C LEU A 18 3.85 -32.31 -8.15
N LEU A 19 4.77 -33.06 -7.55
CA LEU A 19 5.64 -32.55 -6.48
C LEU A 19 6.56 -31.44 -6.99
N LEU A 20 7.12 -31.58 -8.20
CA LEU A 20 7.96 -30.55 -8.82
C LEU A 20 7.16 -29.27 -9.10
N GLY A 21 5.97 -29.41 -9.68
CA GLY A 21 5.08 -28.28 -9.93
C GLY A 21 4.65 -27.59 -8.64
N PHE A 22 4.34 -28.36 -7.60
CA PHE A 22 4.00 -27.83 -6.28
C PHE A 22 5.18 -27.10 -5.64
N ALA A 23 6.38 -27.66 -5.68
CA ALA A 23 7.58 -27.01 -5.16
C ALA A 23 7.88 -25.69 -5.91
N LEU A 24 7.72 -25.67 -7.24
CA LEU A 24 7.88 -24.46 -8.04
C LEU A 24 6.84 -23.39 -7.66
N TRP A 25 5.59 -23.79 -7.46
CA TRP A 25 4.51 -22.89 -7.05
C TRP A 25 4.75 -22.31 -5.65
N ILE A 26 5.13 -23.14 -4.67
CA ILE A 26 5.51 -22.68 -3.33
C ILE A 26 6.69 -21.70 -3.41
N THR A 27 7.70 -22.00 -4.22
CA THR A 27 8.85 -21.11 -4.41
C THR A 27 8.39 -19.76 -4.97
N GLY A 28 7.48 -19.76 -5.95
CA GLY A 28 6.87 -18.54 -6.47
C GLY A 28 6.15 -17.72 -5.40
N ILE A 29 5.37 -18.36 -4.54
CA ILE A 29 4.68 -17.70 -3.41
C ILE A 29 5.68 -17.13 -2.41
N CYS A 30 6.69 -17.91 -1.99
CA CYS A 30 7.71 -17.44 -1.05
C CYS A 30 8.48 -16.24 -1.61
N VAL A 31 8.81 -16.25 -2.92
CA VAL A 31 9.45 -15.12 -3.59
C VAL A 31 8.51 -13.91 -3.63
N SER A 32 7.23 -14.10 -3.90
CA SER A 32 6.23 -13.01 -3.88
C SER A 32 6.17 -12.34 -2.51
N ILE A 33 6.01 -13.13 -1.44
CA ILE A 33 5.94 -12.63 -0.06
C ILE A 33 7.26 -11.94 0.34
N ALA A 34 8.41 -12.50 -0.06
CA ALA A 34 9.71 -11.92 0.26
C ALA A 34 10.01 -10.59 -0.45
N HIS A 35 9.31 -10.30 -1.55
CA HIS A 35 9.47 -9.06 -2.33
C HIS A 35 8.38 -8.04 -2.06
N GLU A 36 7.46 -8.29 -1.13
CA GLU A 36 6.53 -7.25 -0.69
C GLU A 36 7.34 -6.10 -0.08
N PRO A 37 7.15 -4.86 -0.58
CA PRO A 37 7.86 -3.73 -0.03
C PRO A 37 7.49 -3.60 1.45
N PRO A 38 8.48 -3.41 2.34
CA PRO A 38 8.23 -3.35 3.77
C PRO A 38 7.24 -2.23 4.08
N GLU A 39 6.31 -2.50 5.00
CA GLU A 39 5.33 -1.52 5.46
C GLU A 39 6.00 -0.26 6.03
N GLY A 40 5.27 0.85 5.95
CA GLY A 40 5.76 2.18 6.29
C GLY A 40 6.94 2.61 5.42
N SER A 41 7.65 3.64 5.86
CA SER A 41 8.84 4.15 5.19
C SER A 41 10.02 4.27 6.17
N PRO A 42 11.28 4.24 5.68
CA PRO A 42 12.45 4.33 6.54
C PRO A 42 12.65 5.71 7.19
N SER A 43 11.95 6.74 6.71
CA SER A 43 11.97 8.08 7.29
C SER A 43 10.68 8.82 6.97
N ALA A 44 10.34 9.86 7.73
CA ALA A 44 9.20 10.72 7.46
C ALA A 44 9.27 11.43 6.09
N ASP A 45 10.46 11.77 5.61
CA ASP A 45 10.63 12.40 4.29
C ASP A 45 10.48 11.39 3.14
N THR A 46 10.88 10.14 3.38
CA THR A 46 10.62 9.03 2.46
C THR A 46 9.12 8.72 2.42
N LEU A 47 8.44 8.71 3.58
CA LEU A 47 6.97 8.54 3.68
C LEU A 47 6.21 9.57 2.84
N ARG A 48 6.58 10.84 2.92
CA ARG A 48 6.02 11.91 2.07
C ARG A 48 6.17 11.60 0.58
N THR A 49 7.33 11.10 0.19
CA THR A 49 7.67 10.80 -1.20
C THR A 49 6.88 9.58 -1.67
N ASP A 50 6.90 8.49 -0.90
CA ASP A 50 6.16 7.26 -1.18
C ASP A 50 4.65 7.53 -1.29
N LEU A 51 4.08 8.36 -0.41
CA LEU A 51 2.68 8.76 -0.46
C LEU A 51 2.33 9.46 -1.77
N THR A 52 3.19 10.39 -2.21
CA THR A 52 3.01 11.11 -3.47
C THR A 52 3.05 10.15 -4.65
N GLU A 53 4.02 9.24 -4.66
CA GLU A 53 4.19 8.26 -5.73
C GLU A 53 3.05 7.25 -5.78
N ALA A 54 2.63 6.69 -4.65
CA ALA A 54 1.52 5.74 -4.59
C ALA A 54 0.22 6.35 -5.10
N VAL A 55 -0.07 7.62 -4.74
CA VAL A 55 -1.26 8.32 -5.25
C VAL A 55 -1.14 8.64 -6.74
N ARG A 56 0.04 9.07 -7.21
CA ARG A 56 0.31 9.37 -8.64
C ARG A 56 0.17 8.11 -9.49
N ASP A 57 0.76 7.01 -9.04
CA ASP A 57 0.86 5.76 -9.77
C ASP A 57 -0.40 4.89 -9.61
N ARG A 58 -1.35 5.33 -8.76
CA ARG A 58 -2.61 4.62 -8.42
C ARG A 58 -2.35 3.24 -7.82
N ASP A 59 -1.31 3.15 -7.02
CA ASP A 59 -0.87 1.93 -6.38
C ASP A 59 -1.56 1.81 -5.01
N ALA A 60 -2.66 1.06 -4.96
CA ALA A 60 -3.47 0.89 -3.76
C ALA A 60 -2.69 0.14 -2.67
N ASP A 61 -2.00 -0.95 -3.03
CA ASP A 61 -1.22 -1.76 -2.09
C ASP A 61 -0.09 -0.93 -1.48
N ARG A 62 0.67 -0.22 -2.31
CA ARG A 62 1.73 0.67 -1.82
C ARG A 62 1.15 1.76 -0.92
N LEU A 63 0.02 2.37 -1.29
CA LEU A 63 -0.60 3.41 -0.48
C LEU A 63 -1.09 2.86 0.86
N GLN A 64 -1.73 1.68 0.87
CA GLN A 64 -2.24 1.02 2.06
C GLN A 64 -1.11 0.77 3.07
N ASN A 65 0.03 0.28 2.58
CA ASN A 65 1.20 -0.03 3.40
C ASN A 65 1.87 1.19 4.03
N LEU A 66 1.52 2.42 3.63
CA LEU A 66 2.05 3.64 4.27
C LEU A 66 1.27 4.05 5.51
N PHE A 67 0.09 3.46 5.76
CA PHE A 67 -0.71 3.75 6.93
C PHE A 67 -0.33 2.84 8.09
N ALA A 68 -0.41 3.38 9.32
CA ALA A 68 -0.10 2.61 10.51
C ALA A 68 -1.10 1.45 10.64
N PRO A 69 -0.64 0.23 11.01
CA PRO A 69 -1.53 -0.90 11.26
C PRO A 69 -2.65 -0.52 12.23
N ASP A 70 -3.84 -1.08 12.02
CA ASP A 70 -5.05 -0.85 12.83
C ASP A 70 -5.62 0.58 12.83
N THR A 71 -5.01 1.54 12.12
CA THR A 71 -5.54 2.92 12.01
C THR A 71 -6.45 3.12 10.80
N VAL A 72 -6.36 2.23 9.82
CA VAL A 72 -7.21 2.17 8.62
C VAL A 72 -7.67 0.73 8.39
N GLY A 73 -8.79 0.55 7.68
CA GLY A 73 -9.22 -0.78 7.22
C GLY A 73 -8.46 -1.24 5.99
N ASP A 74 -8.49 -2.54 5.70
CA ASP A 74 -7.74 -3.20 4.62
C ASP A 74 -7.99 -2.58 3.23
N ASP A 75 -9.21 -2.11 2.96
CA ASP A 75 -9.62 -1.54 1.66
C ASP A 75 -9.56 0.01 1.63
N TYR A 76 -8.86 0.63 2.57
CA TYR A 76 -8.85 2.09 2.70
C TYR A 76 -8.26 2.77 1.46
N ALA A 77 -7.09 2.32 0.99
CA ALA A 77 -6.45 2.86 -0.19
C ALA A 77 -7.27 2.61 -1.47
N GLU A 78 -7.86 1.42 -1.61
CA GLU A 78 -8.76 1.08 -2.71
C GLU A 78 -10.01 1.97 -2.75
N THR A 79 -10.48 2.42 -1.60
CA THR A 79 -11.60 3.37 -1.50
C THR A 79 -11.16 4.82 -1.73
N LEU A 80 -9.97 5.20 -1.29
CA LEU A 80 -9.47 6.57 -1.37
C LEU A 80 -9.05 6.97 -2.79
N LEU A 81 -8.31 6.12 -3.50
CA LEU A 81 -7.75 6.43 -4.82
C LEU A 81 -8.81 6.78 -5.88
N PRO A 82 -9.94 6.04 -6.01
CA PRO A 82 -11.03 6.43 -6.90
C PRO A 82 -11.60 7.80 -6.56
N ARG A 83 -11.80 8.12 -5.28
CA ARG A 83 -12.32 9.43 -4.85
C ARG A 83 -11.37 10.57 -5.21
N LEU A 84 -10.06 10.36 -5.04
CA LEU A 84 -9.05 11.31 -5.49
C LEU A 84 -9.10 11.49 -7.01
N THR A 85 -9.27 10.40 -7.76
CA THR A 85 -9.42 10.42 -9.23
C THR A 85 -10.66 11.22 -9.66
N ASP A 86 -11.80 10.96 -9.03
CA ASP A 86 -13.07 11.65 -9.29
C ASP A 86 -12.98 13.15 -8.97
N ALA A 87 -12.24 13.50 -7.92
CA ALA A 87 -11.92 14.88 -7.58
C ALA A 87 -10.95 15.56 -8.57
N GLY A 88 -10.38 14.82 -9.52
CA GLY A 88 -9.42 15.32 -10.52
C GLY A 88 -7.97 15.37 -10.04
N VAL A 89 -7.65 14.70 -8.93
CA VAL A 89 -6.32 14.66 -8.35
C VAL A 89 -5.47 13.63 -9.08
N THR A 90 -4.49 14.07 -9.87
CA THR A 90 -3.59 13.20 -10.66
C THR A 90 -2.16 13.17 -10.14
N ASN A 91 -1.62 14.31 -9.71
CA ASN A 91 -0.27 14.40 -9.15
C ASN A 91 -0.23 15.38 -7.97
N PRO A 92 -0.90 15.05 -6.85
CA PRO A 92 -0.95 15.93 -5.71
C PRO A 92 0.43 16.01 -5.04
N PRO A 93 0.97 17.20 -4.80
CA PRO A 93 2.17 17.30 -3.98
C PRO A 93 1.82 16.95 -2.53
N ALA A 94 2.58 16.03 -1.92
CA ALA A 94 2.58 15.86 -0.48
C ALA A 94 3.65 16.75 0.17
N THR A 95 3.27 17.46 1.24
CA THR A 95 4.16 18.27 2.06
C THR A 95 4.15 17.78 3.50
N ARG A 96 5.32 17.76 4.14
CA ARG A 96 5.45 17.52 5.57
C ARG A 96 5.47 18.86 6.30
N GLN A 97 4.76 18.94 7.41
CA GLN A 97 4.76 20.09 8.30
C GLN A 97 5.01 19.62 9.72
N ALA A 98 6.08 20.14 10.33
CA ALA A 98 6.31 19.98 11.75
C ALA A 98 5.41 20.95 12.52
N ALA A 99 4.75 20.46 13.56
CA ALA A 99 3.96 21.26 14.49
C ALA A 99 4.32 20.92 15.95
N ALA A 100 3.83 21.72 16.90
CA ALA A 100 4.11 21.51 18.31
C ALA A 100 3.63 20.14 18.82
N ASP A 101 2.53 19.64 18.25
CA ASP A 101 1.87 18.40 18.66
C ASP A 101 2.30 17.19 17.80
N GLY A 102 3.31 17.35 16.96
CA GLY A 102 3.86 16.30 16.10
C GLY A 102 3.98 16.71 14.63
N ASP A 103 4.42 15.76 13.83
CA ASP A 103 4.57 15.94 12.38
C ASP A 103 3.31 15.54 11.64
N PHE A 104 3.02 16.26 10.57
CA PHE A 104 1.84 16.03 9.74
C PHE A 104 2.24 15.92 8.26
N LEU A 105 1.55 15.03 7.55
CA LEU A 105 1.59 14.93 6.10
C LEU A 105 0.34 15.52 5.50
N HIS A 106 0.52 16.41 4.54
CA HIS A 106 -0.54 17.07 3.81
C HIS A 106 -0.50 16.67 2.34
N LEU A 107 -1.58 16.10 1.83
CA LEU A 107 -1.77 15.87 0.40
C LEU A 107 -2.64 17.00 -0.15
N LYS A 108 -2.05 17.89 -0.96
CA LYS A 108 -2.77 19.04 -1.53
C LYS A 108 -3.66 18.60 -2.67
N ILE A 109 -4.97 18.71 -2.48
CA ILE A 109 -6.00 18.45 -3.45
C ILE A 109 -6.42 19.76 -4.10
N HIS A 110 -6.38 19.77 -5.43
CA HIS A 110 -6.91 20.84 -6.27
C HIS A 110 -8.18 20.30 -6.95
N PRO A 111 -9.35 20.38 -6.27
CA PRO A 111 -10.57 19.82 -6.84
C PRO A 111 -10.96 20.55 -8.13
N LYS A 112 -11.48 19.81 -9.12
CA LYS A 112 -12.01 20.40 -10.37
C LYS A 112 -13.07 21.47 -10.13
N ALA A 113 -13.85 21.33 -9.06
CA ALA A 113 -14.72 22.37 -8.54
C ALA A 113 -13.96 23.10 -7.44
N THR A 114 -13.48 24.31 -7.72
CA THR A 114 -12.77 25.14 -6.75
C THR A 114 -13.61 25.26 -5.48
N ALA A 115 -12.99 25.08 -4.31
CA ALA A 115 -13.61 25.49 -3.06
C ALA A 115 -14.07 26.95 -3.19
N PRO A 116 -15.20 27.37 -2.58
CA PRO A 116 -15.77 28.71 -2.77
C PRO A 116 -14.80 29.87 -2.47
N ASP A 117 -13.74 29.60 -1.71
CA ASP A 117 -12.71 30.54 -1.28
C ASP A 117 -11.40 30.43 -2.07
N GLY A 118 -11.31 29.56 -3.08
CA GLY A 118 -10.12 29.39 -3.91
C GLY A 118 -8.93 28.72 -3.22
N ARG A 119 -9.08 28.26 -1.97
CA ARG A 119 -7.96 27.67 -1.21
C ARG A 119 -7.78 26.18 -1.55
N PRO A 120 -6.54 25.68 -1.59
CA PRO A 120 -6.30 24.24 -1.74
C PRO A 120 -6.90 23.51 -0.55
N THR A 121 -7.51 22.34 -0.81
CA THR A 121 -7.98 21.45 0.25
C THR A 121 -6.89 20.43 0.53
N CYS A 122 -6.52 20.22 1.78
CA CYS A 122 -5.55 19.17 2.14
C CYS A 122 -6.28 17.97 2.75
N LEU A 123 -5.84 16.76 2.41
CA LEU A 123 -5.96 15.63 3.34
C LEU A 123 -4.74 15.67 4.25
N THR A 124 -4.98 15.49 5.54
CA THR A 124 -3.95 15.60 6.56
C THR A 124 -3.93 14.34 7.40
N TRP A 125 -2.75 13.76 7.56
CA TRP A 125 -2.51 12.63 8.45
C TRP A 125 -1.39 12.98 9.41
N GLN A 126 -1.51 12.54 10.66
CA GLN A 126 -0.41 12.62 11.61
C GLN A 126 0.66 11.60 11.20
N VAL A 127 1.92 11.92 11.44
CA VAL A 127 3.04 11.02 11.20
C VAL A 127 3.39 10.33 12.50
N THR A 128 3.45 9.00 12.48
CA THR A 128 3.79 8.17 13.64
C THR A 128 4.98 7.26 13.30
N GLN A 129 5.66 6.78 14.34
CA GLN A 129 6.78 5.85 14.21
C GLN A 129 6.50 4.58 15.02
N ALA A 130 6.68 3.42 14.41
CA ALA A 130 6.60 2.10 15.04
C ALA A 130 7.68 1.20 14.43
N ASP A 131 8.36 0.40 15.25
CA ASP A 131 9.40 -0.56 14.80
C ASP A 131 10.44 0.03 13.82
N ASP A 132 10.93 1.24 14.12
CA ASP A 132 11.87 2.00 13.27
C ASP A 132 11.36 2.36 11.86
N ARG A 133 10.05 2.27 11.64
CA ARG A 133 9.35 2.63 10.42
C ARG A 133 8.40 3.79 10.67
N TRP A 134 8.18 4.60 9.64
CA TRP A 134 7.35 5.80 9.67
C TRP A 134 6.06 5.57 8.89
N TYR A 135 4.94 5.99 9.48
CA TYR A 135 3.60 5.75 8.96
C TYR A 135 2.76 7.03 8.98
N ALA A 136 1.74 7.06 8.12
CA ALA A 136 0.63 7.97 8.24
C ALA A 136 -0.43 7.36 9.17
N ASP A 137 -0.91 8.12 10.14
CA ASP A 137 -2.01 7.72 10.99
C ASP A 137 -3.34 7.94 10.27
N GLY A 138 -4.11 6.87 10.09
CA GLY A 138 -5.44 6.91 9.51
C GLY A 138 -6.48 7.63 10.37
N VAL A 139 -6.20 7.79 11.66
CA VAL A 139 -7.05 8.53 12.59
C VAL A 139 -6.89 10.02 12.34
N LEU A 140 -8.00 10.67 11.97
CA LEU A 140 -7.99 12.10 11.71
C LEU A 140 -7.63 12.88 12.99
N PRO A 141 -6.67 13.81 12.92
CA PRO A 141 -6.34 14.65 14.06
C PRO A 141 -7.53 15.55 14.41
N LEU A 142 -7.79 15.71 15.70
CA LEU A 142 -8.87 16.60 16.19
C LEU A 142 -8.58 18.07 15.88
N THR A 143 -7.29 18.42 15.79
CA THR A 143 -6.80 19.79 15.57
C THR A 143 -5.74 19.78 14.47
N PRO A 144 -6.12 19.56 13.19
CA PRO A 144 -5.15 19.54 12.10
C PRO A 144 -4.49 20.92 11.93
N PRO A 145 -3.18 20.99 11.64
CA PRO A 145 -2.56 22.24 11.21
C PRO A 145 -3.17 22.72 9.90
N ALA A 146 -3.08 24.03 9.67
CA ALA A 146 -3.55 24.63 8.42
C ALA A 146 -2.83 24.03 7.21
N CYS A 147 -3.57 23.84 6.11
CA CYS A 147 -3.02 23.42 4.82
C CYS A 147 -2.01 24.48 4.35
N PRO A 148 -0.73 24.12 4.13
CA PRO A 148 0.31 25.05 3.72
C PRO A 148 0.25 25.41 2.23
#